data_AF-A0A7Y5Q6L6-F1
#
_entry.id   AF-A0A7Y5Q6L6-F1
#
_cell.length_a   1.000
_cell.length_b   1.000
_cell.length_c   1.000
_cell.angle_alpha   90.00
_cell.angle_beta   90.00
_cell.angle_gamma   90.00
#
_symmetry.space_group_name_H-M   'P 1'
#
loop_
_entity.id
_entity.type
_entity.pdbx_description
1 polymer ?
#
loop_
_entity_poly.entity_id
_entity_poly.type
_entity_poly.pdbx_seq_one_letter_code
_entity_poly.pdbx_strand_id
1 'polypeptide(L)'
;MGRLALLLVCLGTAQAVVYVEAEALPYRGDWTLSSGEQNAHDDVLICTVEKNPRPAVGAVTIPRAGTYRLMVRARDFAHDRPGTRRFAVEVGGRRDAKEFGAHANPDPGAHGWAWEQGGVFELPAGPVVVALVAL
;
A
#
# COMPACT_ATOMS: atom_id res chain seq x y z
N MET A 1 -1.72 -7.12 -15.00
CA MET A 1 -1.82 -5.76 -14.44
C MET A 1 -1.94 -5.89 -12.94
N GLY A 2 -0.82 -5.96 -12.22
CA GLY A 2 -0.72 -6.26 -10.79
C GLY A 2 0.33 -5.38 -10.11
N ARG A 3 0.01 -4.12 -9.79
CA ARG A 3 0.91 -3.18 -9.11
C ARG A 3 0.58 -3.06 -7.62
N LEU A 4 1.57 -2.74 -6.78
CA LEU A 4 1.30 -2.33 -5.39
C LEU A 4 0.89 -0.85 -5.39
N ALA A 5 -0.39 -0.60 -5.16
CA ALA A 5 -0.97 0.72 -5.34
C ALA A 5 -1.74 1.16 -4.10
N LEU A 6 -1.57 2.42 -3.72
CA LEU A 6 -2.36 3.06 -2.69
C LEU A 6 -3.42 3.95 -3.36
N LEU A 7 -4.67 3.83 -2.93
CA LEU A 7 -5.76 4.72 -3.32
C LEU A 7 -6.31 5.40 -2.06
N LEU A 8 -6.37 6.73 -2.07
CA LEU A 8 -7.17 7.49 -1.10
C LEU A 8 -8.43 8.00 -1.80
N VAL A 9 -9.61 7.59 -1.34
CA VAL A 9 -10.91 7.96 -1.94
C VAL A 9 -11.67 8.92 -1.03
N CYS A 10 -11.95 10.14 -1.49
CA CYS A 10 -12.74 11.12 -0.73
C CYS A 10 -14.23 10.75 -0.69
N LEU A 11 -14.87 10.83 0.49
CA LEU A 11 -16.29 10.49 0.69
C LEU A 11 -17.22 11.75 0.62
N GLY A 12 -17.14 12.54 -0.47
CA GLY A 12 -17.95 13.76 -0.65
C GLY A 12 -18.32 14.09 -2.11
N THR A 13 -19.04 15.19 -2.34
CA THR A 13 -19.70 15.57 -3.61
C THR A 13 -18.75 15.93 -4.78
N ALA A 14 -17.44 15.90 -4.56
CA ALA A 14 -16.42 15.90 -5.60
C ALA A 14 -15.38 14.81 -5.25
N GLN A 15 -15.38 13.74 -6.02
CA GLN A 15 -14.56 12.55 -5.76
C GLN A 15 -13.11 12.84 -6.16
N ALA A 16 -12.29 13.19 -5.17
CA ALA A 16 -10.84 13.25 -5.33
C ALA A 16 -10.25 11.86 -5.06
N VAL A 17 -9.45 11.38 -5.99
CA VAL A 17 -8.69 10.14 -5.88
C VAL A 17 -7.20 10.50 -5.89
N VAL A 18 -6.49 10.13 -4.83
CA VAL A 18 -5.03 10.22 -4.79
C VAL A 18 -4.49 8.81 -4.99
N TYR A 19 -3.84 8.58 -6.13
CA TYR A 19 -3.21 7.32 -6.50
C TYR A 19 -1.71 7.41 -6.32
N VAL A 20 -1.11 6.41 -5.71
CA VAL A 20 0.35 6.34 -5.46
C VAL A 20 0.83 4.94 -5.75
N GLU A 21 1.79 4.84 -6.66
CA GLU A 21 2.58 3.61 -6.82
C GLU A 21 3.54 3.50 -5.63
N ALA A 22 3.53 2.39 -4.92
CA ALA A 22 4.39 2.24 -3.73
C ALA A 22 5.88 2.26 -4.11
N GLU A 23 6.24 1.73 -5.27
CA GLU A 23 7.59 1.77 -5.83
C GLU A 23 8.07 3.19 -6.16
N ALA A 24 7.18 4.19 -6.19
CA ALA A 24 7.51 5.60 -6.40
C ALA A 24 7.84 6.34 -5.08
N LEU A 25 7.75 5.68 -3.92
CA LEU A 25 8.15 6.29 -2.66
C LEU A 25 9.66 6.59 -2.68
N PRO A 26 10.07 7.85 -2.40
CA PRO A 26 11.46 8.27 -2.55
C PRO A 26 12.40 7.66 -1.52
N TYR A 27 11.89 7.26 -0.34
CA TYR A 27 12.65 6.60 0.70
C TYR A 27 12.17 5.17 0.85
N ARG A 28 13.00 4.19 0.50
CA ARG A 28 12.61 2.78 0.53
C ARG A 28 12.88 2.10 1.87
N GLY A 29 13.68 2.69 2.77
CA GLY A 29 14.03 2.05 4.04
C GLY A 29 14.71 0.70 3.81
N ASP A 30 14.14 -0.37 4.41
CA ASP A 30 14.58 -1.76 4.20
C ASP A 30 13.70 -2.51 3.16
N TRP A 31 12.86 -1.80 2.42
CA TRP A 31 12.10 -2.35 1.31
C TRP A 31 12.93 -2.35 0.03
N THR A 32 12.88 -3.46 -0.69
CA THR A 32 13.58 -3.65 -1.95
C THR A 32 12.59 -3.58 -3.09
N LEU A 33 12.95 -2.86 -4.15
CA LEU A 33 12.22 -2.92 -5.41
C LEU A 33 12.47 -4.27 -6.07
N SER A 34 11.40 -5.00 -6.36
CA SER A 34 11.45 -6.20 -7.16
C SER A 34 10.62 -5.98 -8.42
N SER A 35 11.28 -5.95 -9.56
CA SER A 35 10.63 -6.07 -10.87
C SER A 35 10.46 -7.57 -11.17
N GLY A 36 9.25 -8.05 -11.42
CA GLY A 36 9.00 -9.49 -11.61
C GLY A 36 9.82 -10.12 -12.76
N GLU A 37 10.28 -11.36 -12.57
CA GLU A 37 10.65 -12.22 -13.70
C GLU A 37 9.37 -12.62 -14.44
N GLN A 38 9.37 -12.42 -15.77
CA GLN A 38 8.25 -12.58 -16.71
C GLN A 38 7.10 -11.57 -16.52
N ASN A 39 7.15 -10.50 -17.33
CA ASN A 39 6.17 -9.41 -17.51
C ASN A 39 6.52 -8.11 -16.75
N ALA A 40 7.30 -7.29 -17.45
CA ALA A 40 7.96 -6.04 -17.06
C ALA A 40 7.06 -4.84 -16.63
N HIS A 41 5.95 -5.05 -15.92
CA HIS A 41 5.01 -3.96 -15.61
C HIS A 41 4.43 -3.94 -14.18
N ASP A 42 4.94 -4.81 -13.31
CA ASP A 42 4.46 -5.02 -11.94
C ASP A 42 5.66 -4.86 -10.97
N ASP A 43 6.13 -3.62 -10.84
CA ASP A 43 7.12 -3.26 -9.83
C ASP A 43 6.47 -3.35 -8.44
N VAL A 44 7.18 -4.00 -7.50
CA VAL A 44 6.67 -4.17 -6.14
C VAL A 44 7.74 -3.81 -5.11
N LEU A 45 7.31 -3.30 -3.97
CA LEU A 45 8.15 -3.22 -2.79
C LEU A 45 8.02 -4.48 -1.95
N ILE A 46 9.15 -5.10 -1.61
CA ILE A 46 9.24 -6.28 -0.75
C ILE A 46 10.17 -5.96 0.42
N CYS A 47 9.72 -6.21 1.65
CA CYS A 47 10.60 -6.22 2.81
C CYS A 47 10.83 -7.65 3.28
N THR A 48 12.09 -8.01 3.50
CA THR A 48 12.51 -9.32 4.03
C THR A 48 13.21 -9.22 5.38
N VAL A 49 13.30 -8.01 5.95
CA VAL A 49 13.91 -7.76 7.25
C VAL A 49 12.89 -8.06 8.35
N GLU A 50 13.19 -9.05 9.18
CA GLU A 50 12.26 -9.57 10.21
C GLU A 50 12.19 -8.72 11.48
N LYS A 51 13.23 -7.93 11.79
CA LYS A 51 13.32 -7.19 13.05
C LYS A 51 13.47 -5.70 12.80
N ASN A 52 12.47 -4.93 13.24
CA ASN A 52 12.44 -3.47 13.18
C ASN A 52 12.84 -2.91 11.79
N PRO A 53 12.23 -3.38 10.69
CA PRO A 53 12.52 -2.89 9.36
C PRO A 53 12.25 -1.38 9.26
N ARG A 54 13.16 -0.64 8.63
CA ARG A 54 12.93 0.77 8.31
C ARG A 54 11.80 0.88 7.27
N PRO A 55 10.79 1.74 7.51
CA PRO A 55 9.66 1.86 6.61
C PRO A 55 10.04 2.45 5.26
N ALA A 56 9.24 2.15 4.23
CA ALA A 56 9.24 2.94 3.01
C ALA A 56 8.36 4.18 3.23
N VAL A 57 8.82 5.36 2.84
CA VAL A 57 8.20 6.65 3.19
C VAL A 57 8.19 7.60 1.98
N GLY A 58 7.11 8.36 1.86
CA GLY A 58 6.98 9.44 0.89
C GLY A 58 5.92 10.44 1.31
N ALA A 59 5.74 11.48 0.51
CA ALA A 59 4.67 12.45 0.67
C ALA A 59 3.74 12.42 -0.55
N VAL A 60 2.44 12.56 -0.29
CA VAL A 60 1.40 12.62 -1.30
C VAL A 60 0.69 13.96 -1.18
N THR A 61 0.35 14.58 -2.31
CA THR A 61 -0.37 15.85 -2.29
C THR A 61 -1.87 15.59 -2.26
N ILE A 62 -2.51 15.96 -1.17
CA ILE A 62 -3.96 15.90 -1.02
C ILE A 62 -4.57 17.15 -1.66
N PRO A 63 -5.41 17.01 -2.71
CA PRO A 63 -5.90 18.16 -3.47
C PRO A 63 -6.93 19.00 -2.70
N ARG A 64 -7.63 18.40 -1.72
CA ARG A 64 -8.66 19.07 -0.92
C ARG A 64 -8.75 18.45 0.46
N ALA A 65 -8.92 19.27 1.49
CA ALA A 65 -9.13 18.76 2.83
C ALA A 65 -10.43 17.94 2.92
N GLY A 66 -10.40 16.87 3.70
CA GLY A 66 -11.60 16.07 4.02
C GLY A 66 -11.29 14.63 4.37
N THR A 67 -12.36 13.83 4.36
CA THR A 67 -12.36 12.42 4.73
C THR A 67 -11.97 11.54 3.54
N TYR A 68 -10.87 10.78 3.68
CA TYR A 68 -10.35 9.86 2.67
C TYR A 68 -10.36 8.41 3.18
N ARG A 69 -10.84 7.47 2.36
CA ARG A 69 -10.73 6.03 2.60
C ARG A 69 -9.45 5.49 1.98
N LEU A 70 -8.70 4.70 2.74
CA LEU A 70 -7.53 3.99 2.26
C LEU A 70 -7.94 2.71 1.50
N MET A 71 -7.41 2.52 0.30
CA MET A 71 -7.38 1.25 -0.42
C MET A 71 -5.93 0.88 -0.66
N VAL A 72 -5.57 -0.36 -0.40
CA VAL A 72 -4.23 -0.88 -0.62
C VAL A 72 -4.32 -2.04 -1.60
N ARG A 73 -3.51 -2.03 -2.63
CA ARG A 73 -3.34 -3.17 -3.52
C ARG A 73 -2.09 -3.91 -3.13
N ALA A 74 -2.23 -5.17 -2.75
CA ALA A 74 -1.13 -6.00 -2.30
C ALA A 74 -1.17 -7.39 -2.94
N ARG A 75 -0.01 -8.05 -2.95
CA ARG A 75 0.11 -9.45 -3.34
C ARG A 75 0.25 -10.32 -2.08
N ASP A 76 -0.63 -11.30 -1.95
CA ASP A 76 -0.50 -12.41 -1.00
C ASP A 76 -0.04 -13.67 -1.74
N PHE A 77 0.76 -14.50 -1.06
CA PHE A 77 1.32 -15.73 -1.58
C PHE A 77 0.63 -16.92 -0.92
N ALA A 78 -0.69 -17.01 -1.11
CA ALA A 78 -1.56 -17.97 -0.42
C ALA A 78 -1.10 -19.44 -0.48
N HIS A 79 -0.39 -19.84 -1.54
CA HIS A 79 0.02 -21.23 -1.78
C HIS A 79 1.45 -21.57 -1.34
N ASP A 80 2.34 -20.59 -1.21
CA ASP A 80 3.76 -20.80 -0.84
C ASP A 80 4.00 -20.36 0.60
N ARG A 81 3.53 -19.16 0.94
CA ARG A 81 3.74 -18.50 2.23
C ARG A 81 2.56 -17.58 2.56
N PRO A 82 1.36 -18.14 2.82
CA PRO A 82 0.15 -17.36 3.07
C PRO A 82 0.35 -16.38 4.24
N GLY A 83 0.04 -15.10 4.02
CA GLY A 83 0.04 -14.11 5.09
C GLY A 83 1.39 -13.86 5.78
N THR A 84 2.52 -14.28 5.20
CA THR A 84 3.86 -14.05 5.80
C THR A 84 4.51 -12.74 5.38
N ARG A 85 3.80 -11.88 4.65
CA ARG A 85 4.28 -10.59 4.14
C ARG A 85 3.32 -9.48 4.54
N ARG A 86 2.97 -9.46 5.82
CA ARG A 86 2.06 -8.46 6.39
C ARG A 86 2.76 -7.13 6.55
N PHE A 87 1.99 -6.07 6.37
CA PHE A 87 2.46 -4.72 6.61
C PHE A 87 1.29 -3.84 7.07
N ALA A 88 1.63 -2.79 7.80
CA ALA A 88 0.72 -1.70 8.10
C ALA A 88 0.99 -0.52 7.16
N VAL A 89 -0.04 0.31 6.97
CA VAL A 89 0.09 1.59 6.29
C VAL A 89 -0.12 2.70 7.31
N GLU A 90 0.72 3.72 7.25
CA GLU A 90 0.54 4.96 8.01
C GLU A 90 0.24 6.11 7.05
N VAL A 91 -0.76 6.93 7.38
CA VAL A 91 -1.15 8.12 6.62
C VAL A 91 -1.27 9.30 7.56
N GLY A 92 -0.53 10.38 7.29
CA GLY A 92 -0.51 11.57 8.13
C GLY A 92 -0.03 11.31 9.56
N GLY A 93 0.88 10.34 9.74
CA GLY A 93 1.40 9.95 11.06
C GLY A 93 0.48 9.05 11.88
N ARG A 94 -0.69 8.65 11.33
CA ARG A 94 -1.57 7.66 11.97
C ARG A 94 -1.48 6.33 11.24
N ARG A 95 -1.21 5.26 11.99
CA ARG A 95 -1.27 3.88 11.52
C ARG A 95 -2.71 3.42 11.31
N ASP A 96 -2.96 2.68 10.23
CA ASP A 96 -4.22 1.98 10.00
C ASP A 96 -4.38 0.82 11.01
N ALA A 97 -5.60 0.57 11.48
CA ALA A 97 -5.86 -0.55 12.39
C ALA A 97 -5.79 -1.90 11.66
N LYS A 98 -5.98 -1.90 10.34
CA LYS A 98 -5.87 -3.08 9.49
C LYS A 98 -4.42 -3.29 9.05
N GLU A 99 -3.98 -4.55 9.14
CA GLU A 99 -2.80 -5.05 8.45
C GLU A 99 -3.19 -5.55 7.04
N PHE A 100 -2.29 -5.38 6.08
CA PHE A 100 -2.49 -5.73 4.67
C PHE A 100 -1.58 -6.89 4.26
N GLY A 101 -1.87 -7.52 3.11
CA GLY A 101 -1.05 -8.60 2.56
C GLY A 101 -1.36 -10.00 3.13
N ALA A 102 -2.56 -10.20 3.67
CA ALA A 102 -3.03 -11.48 4.24
C ALA A 102 -4.43 -11.89 3.74
N HIS A 103 -4.83 -11.43 2.55
CA HIS A 103 -6.18 -11.62 2.02
C HIS A 103 -6.46 -13.00 1.41
N ALA A 104 -5.48 -13.91 1.43
CA ALA A 104 -5.58 -15.33 1.08
C ALA A 104 -6.39 -15.60 -0.20
N ASN A 105 -6.14 -14.84 -1.27
CA ASN A 105 -6.96 -14.91 -2.49
C ASN A 105 -6.91 -16.33 -3.10
N PRO A 106 -8.04 -17.07 -3.16
CA PRO A 106 -8.08 -18.38 -3.79
C PRO A 106 -8.20 -18.28 -5.32
N ASP A 107 -8.40 -17.09 -5.90
CA ASP A 107 -8.49 -16.90 -7.35
C ASP A 107 -7.12 -17.13 -8.03
N PRO A 108 -6.98 -18.21 -8.83
CA PRO A 108 -5.74 -18.51 -9.54
C PRO A 108 -5.39 -17.44 -10.59
N GLY A 109 -6.40 -16.75 -11.15
CA GLY A 109 -6.25 -15.73 -12.18
C GLY A 109 -5.80 -14.36 -11.63
N ALA A 110 -5.93 -14.15 -10.31
CA ALA A 110 -5.50 -12.92 -9.66
C ALA A 110 -4.00 -12.92 -9.30
N HIS A 111 -3.30 -14.05 -9.48
CA HIS A 111 -1.87 -14.21 -9.15
C HIS A 111 -1.49 -13.73 -7.73
N GLY A 112 -2.43 -13.83 -6.79
CA GLY A 112 -2.27 -13.38 -5.40
C GLY A 112 -2.58 -11.91 -5.16
N TRP A 113 -2.90 -11.11 -6.18
CA TRP A 113 -3.23 -9.70 -6.05
C TRP A 113 -4.66 -9.47 -5.55
N ALA A 114 -4.84 -8.50 -4.66
CA ALA A 114 -6.16 -7.99 -4.32
C ALA A 114 -6.09 -6.51 -3.91
N TRP A 115 -7.23 -5.83 -4.07
CA TRP A 115 -7.48 -4.55 -3.41
C TRP A 115 -8.11 -4.81 -2.05
N GLU A 116 -7.54 -4.18 -1.02
CA GLU A 116 -7.96 -4.28 0.35
C GLU A 116 -8.43 -2.93 0.87
N GLN A 117 -9.59 -2.92 1.52
CA GLN A 117 -10.09 -1.72 2.18
C GLN A 117 -9.44 -1.54 3.55
N GLY A 118 -8.85 -0.37 3.77
CA GLY A 118 -8.39 0.11 5.07
C GLY A 118 -9.37 1.04 5.75
N GLY A 119 -8.88 1.76 6.74
CA GLY A 119 -9.58 2.77 7.50
C GLY A 119 -9.82 4.07 6.73
N VAL A 120 -10.38 5.02 7.47
CA VAL A 120 -10.74 6.35 6.99
C VAL A 120 -9.86 7.38 7.70
N PHE A 121 -9.43 8.41 6.99
CA PHE A 121 -8.50 9.44 7.44
C PHE A 121 -9.04 10.84 7.15
N GLU A 122 -9.08 11.70 8.16
CA GLU A 122 -9.28 13.14 7.99
C GLU A 122 -7.94 13.76 7.59
N LEU A 123 -7.86 14.29 6.37
CA LEU A 123 -6.61 14.81 5.80
C LEU A 123 -6.77 16.30 5.45
N PRO A 124 -5.76 17.14 5.75
CA PRO A 124 -5.71 18.50 5.21
C PRO A 124 -5.39 18.48 3.71
N ALA A 125 -5.67 19.59 3.03
CA ALA A 125 -5.09 19.81 1.70
C ALA A 125 -3.58 20.04 1.81
N GLY A 126 -2.82 19.64 0.80
CA GLY A 126 -1.36 19.75 0.76
C GLY A 126 -0.63 18.44 1.06
N PRO A 127 0.68 18.51 1.37
CA PRO A 127 1.50 17.31 1.53
C PRO A 127 1.13 16.52 2.79
N VAL A 128 0.92 15.22 2.62
CA VAL A 128 0.68 14.25 3.69
C VAL A 128 1.70 13.13 3.57
N VAL A 129 2.35 12.77 4.68
CA VAL A 129 3.28 11.65 4.71
C VAL A 129 2.52 10.33 4.65
N VAL A 130 3.01 9.39 3.86
CA VAL A 130 2.57 8.00 3.82
C VAL A 130 3.76 7.07 4.09
N ALA A 131 3.52 5.97 4.81
CA ALA A 131 4.54 4.99 5.10
C ALA A 131 4.04 3.55 4.99
N LEU A 132 4.90 2.64 4.53
CA LEU A 132 4.73 1.19 4.59
C LEU A 132 5.62 0.63 5.69
N VAL A 133 4.99 -0.04 6.66
CA VAL A 133 5.69 -0.62 7.82
C VAL A 133 5.52 -2.13 7.79
N ALA A 134 6.61 -2.87 7.59
CA ALA A 134 6.58 -4.33 7.67
C ALA A 134 6.41 -4.79 9.13
N LEU A 135 5.73 -5.93 9.32
CA LEU A 135 5.28 -6.46 10.61
C LEU A 135 5.90 -7.81 10.94
#